data_AF-A0A533MLQ6-F1
#
_entry.id   AF-A0A533MLQ6-F1
#
_cell.length_a   1.000
_cell.length_b   1.000
_cell.length_c   1.000
_cell.angle_alpha   90.00
_cell.angle_beta   90.00
_cell.angle_gamma   90.00
#
_symmetry.space_group_name_H-M   'P 1'
#
loop_
_entity.id
_entity.type
_entity.pdbx_description
1 polymer ?
#
loop_
_entity_poly.entity_id
_entity_poly.type
_entity_poly.pdbx_seq_one_letter_code
_entity_poly.pdbx_strand_id
1 'polypeptide(L)'
;MISKKYVGNSYGFLASIFYIFQTRFIFATGGARTNVAIFFFALAMMILFNNKIDPLKKKILFIVFMASCVVSHYSTTYIFFFIMLGTFVMMEMLSKKFTFKRMISSKMVILFFSMIFFWYSQVTETAFNIGVSFIEKTLKNLHEFFILESRGTGETLLGQGIMEKGIPHKIEFVFTWLAFAFIGIGILTLIRRYKEMSFPELIFKKSEFLKEKFEVTYFTIALACSGLLVVMISLPYLAVGYALDRLYTVAITILSVFFVIGGITLSQNLFLKNGSLSEKQNGGGTALQVRAYLIILLVLIPYFFCVTGVTYQMLGYPRQITLNSKGEQYDELYTHDQESCAAKWLGGYAKKRQTICADFEGRRLESQGRISISRINYYWLPNPESVDGYIYLRYQNVVSGKFLGYRNEVYNMTDFQDVFTEKNGIYDSGCSKIYY
;
A
#
# COMPACT_ATOMS: atom_id res chain seq x y z
N MET A 1 -8.48 14.26 -11.02
CA MET A 1 -8.53 14.60 -12.47
C MET A 1 -9.18 13.48 -13.29
N ILE A 2 -8.79 12.21 -13.10
CA ILE A 2 -9.42 11.03 -13.75
C ILE A 2 -10.87 10.84 -13.26
N SER A 3 -11.09 10.80 -11.94
CA SER A 3 -12.42 10.62 -11.32
C SER A 3 -13.46 11.64 -11.79
N LYS A 4 -13.08 12.93 -11.84
CA LYS A 4 -13.92 14.05 -12.28
C LYS A 4 -14.56 13.83 -13.66
N LYS A 5 -13.87 13.15 -14.57
CA LYS A 5 -14.38 12.84 -15.91
C LYS A 5 -15.62 11.95 -15.83
N TYR A 6 -15.56 10.90 -15.02
CA TYR A 6 -16.59 9.86 -14.98
C TYR A 6 -17.73 10.17 -14.00
N VAL A 7 -17.43 10.74 -12.83
CA VAL A 7 -18.43 10.95 -11.77
C VAL A 7 -18.70 12.43 -11.44
N GLY A 8 -18.10 13.37 -12.17
CA GLY A 8 -18.28 14.81 -11.93
C GLY A 8 -17.44 15.37 -10.79
N ASN A 9 -17.60 16.66 -10.48
CA ASN A 9 -16.71 17.38 -9.55
C ASN A 9 -16.81 16.86 -8.12
N SER A 10 -18.02 16.82 -7.55
CA SER A 10 -18.23 16.52 -6.13
C SER A 10 -17.86 15.08 -5.77
N TYR A 11 -18.35 14.10 -6.53
CA TYR A 11 -17.94 12.70 -6.37
C TYR A 11 -16.48 12.47 -6.75
N GLY A 12 -15.97 13.21 -7.75
CA GLY A 12 -14.56 13.17 -8.11
C GLY A 12 -13.65 13.63 -6.97
N PHE A 13 -14.09 14.62 -6.19
CA PHE A 13 -13.42 15.11 -4.99
C PHE A 13 -13.44 14.07 -3.87
N LEU A 14 -14.58 13.41 -3.60
CA LEU A 14 -14.66 12.32 -2.62
C LEU A 14 -13.75 11.13 -2.98
N ALA A 15 -13.68 10.76 -4.26
CA ALA A 15 -12.74 9.73 -4.72
C ALA A 15 -11.28 10.15 -4.48
N SER A 16 -10.94 11.43 -4.68
CA SER A 16 -9.60 11.95 -4.39
C SER A 16 -9.30 12.00 -2.89
N ILE A 17 -10.28 12.38 -2.04
CA ILE A 17 -10.14 12.30 -0.59
C ILE A 17 -9.88 10.86 -0.16
N PHE A 18 -10.65 9.90 -0.67
CA PHE A 18 -10.45 8.49 -0.35
C PHE A 18 -9.06 7.99 -0.75
N TYR A 19 -8.52 8.43 -1.89
CA TYR A 19 -7.13 8.15 -2.29
C TYR A 19 -6.09 8.75 -1.31
N ILE A 20 -6.36 9.94 -0.76
CA ILE A 20 -5.47 10.62 0.20
C ILE A 20 -5.57 9.96 1.59
N PHE A 21 -6.73 9.43 1.97
CA PHE A 21 -6.99 8.80 3.26
C PHE A 21 -6.41 7.38 3.37
N GLN A 22 -5.30 7.12 2.70
CA GLN A 22 -4.62 5.82 2.71
C GLN A 22 -3.38 5.90 3.59
N THR A 23 -3.09 4.87 4.38
CA THR A 23 -1.92 4.84 5.29
C THR A 23 -0.61 5.13 4.55
N ARG A 24 -0.42 4.55 3.36
CA ARG A 24 0.75 4.80 2.49
C ARG A 24 0.89 6.25 2.04
N PHE A 25 -0.22 6.98 1.90
CA PHE A 25 -0.20 8.40 1.55
C PHE A 25 0.29 9.25 2.73
N ILE A 26 -0.15 8.93 3.95
CA ILE A 26 0.30 9.62 5.17
C ILE A 26 1.78 9.35 5.44
N PHE A 27 2.21 8.09 5.30
CA PHE A 27 3.62 7.69 5.46
C PHE A 27 4.43 7.81 4.16
N ALA A 28 4.06 8.73 3.26
CA ALA A 28 4.71 8.86 1.97
C ALA A 28 6.21 9.22 2.08
N THR A 29 6.62 9.90 3.15
CA THR A 29 8.03 10.23 3.40
C THR A 29 8.91 9.00 3.59
N GLY A 30 8.35 7.89 4.10
CA GLY A 30 9.08 6.63 4.31
C GLY A 30 9.38 5.84 3.03
N GLY A 31 8.84 6.26 1.88
CA GLY A 31 8.90 5.48 0.62
C GLY A 31 9.13 6.33 -0.62
N ALA A 32 10.07 7.28 -0.58
CA ALA A 32 10.29 8.27 -1.64
C ALA A 32 10.34 7.66 -3.06
N ARG A 33 11.18 6.63 -3.29
CA ARG A 33 11.28 5.95 -4.60
C ARG A 33 9.96 5.33 -5.06
N THR A 34 9.27 4.65 -4.16
CA THR A 34 7.96 4.03 -4.45
C THR A 34 6.91 5.08 -4.83
N ASN A 35 6.89 6.22 -4.12
CA ASN A 35 5.94 7.29 -4.37
C ASN A 35 6.19 8.03 -5.68
N VAL A 36 7.46 8.23 -6.05
CA VAL A 36 7.82 8.77 -7.38
C VAL A 36 7.32 7.83 -8.49
N ALA A 37 7.46 6.51 -8.32
CA ALA A 37 6.93 5.55 -9.29
C ALA A 37 5.39 5.56 -9.36
N ILE A 38 4.69 5.64 -8.23
CA ILE A 38 3.22 5.77 -8.16
C ILE A 38 2.77 7.07 -8.85
N PHE A 39 3.49 8.17 -8.65
CA PHE A 39 3.22 9.43 -9.31
C PHE A 39 3.31 9.30 -10.84
N PHE A 40 4.37 8.70 -11.37
CA PHE A 40 4.48 8.46 -12.82
C PHE A 40 3.42 7.49 -13.35
N PHE A 41 3.02 6.48 -12.58
CA PHE A 41 1.87 5.66 -12.91
C PHE A 41 0.58 6.48 -13.01
N ALA A 42 0.30 7.34 -12.02
CA ALA A 42 -0.89 8.19 -12.03
C ALA A 42 -0.89 9.16 -13.22
N LEU A 43 0.26 9.73 -13.57
CA LEU A 43 0.43 10.56 -14.77
C LEU A 43 0.20 9.76 -16.06
N ALA A 44 0.71 8.53 -16.15
CA ALA A 44 0.48 7.64 -17.28
C ALA A 44 -1.02 7.36 -17.47
N MET A 45 -1.75 7.05 -16.39
CA MET A 45 -3.20 6.86 -16.43
C MET A 45 -3.93 8.14 -16.82
N MET A 46 -3.51 9.29 -16.29
CA MET A 46 -4.12 10.58 -16.60
C MET A 46 -3.98 10.92 -18.09
N ILE A 47 -2.79 10.75 -18.68
CA ILE A 47 -2.56 10.93 -20.11
C ILE A 47 -3.36 9.92 -20.93
N LEU A 48 -3.39 8.66 -20.51
CA LEU A 48 -4.12 7.60 -21.19
C LEU A 48 -5.60 7.96 -21.32
N PHE A 49 -6.25 8.53 -20.29
CA PHE A 49 -7.68 8.88 -20.35
C PHE A 49 -7.98 10.34 -20.74
N ASN A 50 -6.96 11.13 -21.06
CA ASN A 50 -7.15 12.48 -21.56
C ASN A 50 -7.46 12.48 -23.06
N ASN A 51 -8.59 13.07 -23.43
CA ASN A 51 -9.06 13.16 -24.82
C ASN A 51 -8.70 14.49 -25.49
N LYS A 52 -8.13 15.45 -24.74
CA LYS A 52 -7.75 16.79 -25.24
C LYS A 52 -6.32 16.87 -25.77
N ILE A 53 -5.53 15.82 -25.58
CA ILE A 53 -4.13 15.77 -25.99
C ILE A 53 -4.03 15.05 -27.32
N ASP A 54 -3.27 15.65 -28.23
CA ASP A 54 -2.92 15.06 -29.53
C ASP A 54 -2.43 13.60 -29.39
N PRO A 55 -2.88 12.66 -30.25
CA PRO A 55 -2.54 11.24 -30.13
C PRO A 55 -1.05 10.93 -30.14
N LEU A 56 -0.22 11.67 -30.90
CA LEU A 56 1.22 11.45 -30.93
C LEU A 56 1.87 11.94 -29.64
N LYS A 57 1.55 13.16 -29.20
CA LYS A 57 2.03 13.72 -27.92
C LYS A 57 1.64 12.83 -26.75
N LYS A 58 0.41 12.30 -26.76
CA LYS A 58 -0.12 11.36 -25.77
C LYS A 58 0.70 10.07 -25.72
N LYS A 59 1.04 9.47 -26.86
CA LYS A 59 1.89 8.26 -26.93
C LYS A 59 3.29 8.53 -26.39
N ILE A 60 3.91 9.64 -26.78
CA ILE A 60 5.25 10.03 -26.32
C ILE A 60 5.25 10.21 -24.79
N LEU A 61 4.32 11.00 -24.25
CA LEU A 61 4.21 11.23 -22.80
C LEU A 61 3.97 9.93 -22.03
N PHE A 62 3.12 9.05 -22.55
CA PHE A 62 2.87 7.75 -21.93
C PHE A 62 4.15 6.89 -21.87
N ILE A 63 4.95 6.87 -22.95
CA ILE A 63 6.25 6.18 -22.99
C ILE A 63 7.23 6.81 -22.00
N VAL A 64 7.30 8.14 -21.94
CA VAL A 64 8.15 8.84 -20.97
C VAL A 64 7.77 8.45 -19.55
N PHE A 65 6.49 8.46 -19.19
CA PHE A 65 6.06 8.07 -17.84
C PHE A 65 6.27 6.58 -17.53
N MET A 66 6.16 5.69 -18.53
CA MET A 66 6.58 4.29 -18.36
C MET A 66 8.07 4.20 -18.01
N ALA A 67 8.93 4.85 -18.80
CA ALA A 67 10.38 4.86 -18.56
C ALA A 67 10.73 5.51 -17.20
N SER A 68 10.08 6.62 -16.85
CA SER A 68 10.25 7.27 -15.55
C SER A 68 9.85 6.35 -14.39
N CYS A 69 8.81 5.55 -14.54
CA CYS A 69 8.43 4.54 -13.55
C CYS A 69 9.51 3.44 -13.41
N VAL A 70 10.09 2.97 -14.53
CA VAL A 70 11.17 1.97 -14.57
C VAL A 70 12.40 2.45 -13.79
N VAL A 71 12.83 3.69 -14.01
CA VAL A 71 14.02 4.20 -13.29
C VAL A 71 13.73 4.56 -11.83
N SER A 72 12.45 4.65 -11.43
CA SER A 72 12.06 5.05 -10.08
C SER A 72 12.02 3.89 -9.09
N HIS A 73 11.32 2.79 -9.41
CA HIS A 73 11.15 1.69 -8.44
C HIS A 73 10.68 0.36 -9.05
N TYR A 74 11.54 -0.67 -8.99
CA TYR A 74 11.33 -1.97 -9.63
C TYR A 74 10.01 -2.65 -9.33
N SER A 75 9.64 -2.82 -8.06
CA SER A 75 8.39 -3.54 -7.75
C SER A 75 7.15 -2.81 -8.23
N THR A 76 7.14 -1.48 -8.17
CA THR A 76 6.00 -0.68 -8.64
C THR A 76 5.89 -0.76 -10.16
N THR A 77 7.04 -0.78 -10.85
CA THR A 77 7.09 -1.00 -12.30
C THR A 77 6.55 -2.37 -12.69
N TYR A 78 6.92 -3.44 -11.99
CA TYR A 78 6.37 -4.78 -12.26
C TYR A 78 4.86 -4.82 -12.04
N ILE A 79 4.35 -4.20 -10.97
CA ILE A 79 2.90 -4.06 -10.75
C ILE A 79 2.25 -3.34 -11.94
N PHE A 80 2.81 -2.21 -12.37
CA PHE A 80 2.30 -1.47 -13.53
C PHE A 80 2.34 -2.33 -14.81
N PHE A 81 3.42 -3.07 -15.03
CA PHE A 81 3.55 -3.99 -16.17
C PHE A 81 2.46 -5.07 -16.14
N PHE A 82 2.21 -5.72 -15.01
CA PHE A 82 1.16 -6.73 -14.90
C PHE A 82 -0.24 -6.16 -15.06
N ILE A 83 -0.50 -4.93 -14.60
CA ILE A 83 -1.76 -4.20 -14.89
C ILE A 83 -1.89 -4.02 -16.41
N MET A 84 -0.85 -3.52 -17.08
CA MET A 84 -0.84 -3.32 -18.54
C MET A 84 -1.02 -4.62 -19.33
N LEU A 85 -0.32 -5.67 -18.93
CA LEU A 85 -0.40 -6.99 -19.54
C LEU A 85 -1.79 -7.60 -19.37
N GLY A 86 -2.34 -7.61 -18.15
CA GLY A 86 -3.68 -8.09 -17.87
C GLY A 86 -4.75 -7.31 -18.64
N THR A 87 -4.58 -5.99 -18.74
CA THR A 87 -5.46 -5.12 -19.52
C THR A 87 -5.42 -5.46 -21.01
N PHE A 88 -4.23 -5.70 -21.56
CA PHE A 88 -4.04 -6.11 -22.96
C PHE A 88 -4.72 -7.46 -23.24
N VAL A 89 -4.46 -8.48 -22.41
CA VAL A 89 -5.07 -9.82 -22.54
C VAL A 89 -6.60 -9.73 -22.48
N MET A 90 -7.15 -9.02 -21.49
CA MET A 90 -8.59 -8.83 -21.36
C MET A 90 -9.20 -8.11 -22.56
N MET A 91 -8.52 -7.09 -23.10
CA MET A 91 -9.01 -6.40 -24.31
C MET A 91 -8.99 -7.31 -25.54
N GLU A 92 -7.96 -8.15 -25.73
CA GLU A 92 -7.97 -9.12 -26.83
C GLU A 92 -9.14 -10.10 -26.70
N MET A 93 -9.40 -10.61 -25.49
CA MET A 93 -10.55 -11.49 -25.22
C MET A 93 -11.88 -10.81 -25.52
N LEU A 94 -12.08 -9.55 -25.08
CA LEU A 94 -13.31 -8.79 -25.32
C LEU A 94 -13.48 -8.41 -26.79
N SER A 95 -12.37 -8.17 -27.51
CA SER A 95 -12.41 -7.77 -28.91
C SER A 95 -12.93 -8.84 -29.85
N LYS A 96 -12.94 -10.11 -29.42
CA LYS A 96 -13.57 -11.21 -30.15
C LYS A 96 -15.10 -11.09 -30.20
N LYS A 97 -15.69 -10.35 -29.25
CA LYS A 97 -17.15 -10.22 -29.09
C LYS A 97 -17.67 -8.80 -29.31
N PHE A 98 -16.82 -7.79 -29.13
CA PHE A 98 -17.23 -6.38 -29.15
C PHE A 98 -16.24 -5.53 -29.93
N THR A 99 -16.75 -4.55 -30.66
CA THR A 99 -16.00 -3.50 -31.33
C THR A 99 -15.79 -2.32 -30.37
N PHE A 100 -14.53 -1.89 -30.22
CA PHE A 100 -14.16 -0.72 -29.42
C PHE A 100 -12.75 -0.23 -29.74
N LYS A 101 -12.46 1.02 -29.38
CA LYS A 101 -11.13 1.62 -29.55
C LYS A 101 -10.12 0.99 -28.58
N ARG A 102 -9.11 0.31 -29.13
CA ARG A 102 -7.98 -0.23 -28.36
C ARG A 102 -6.97 0.88 -28.06
N MET A 103 -6.77 1.18 -26.78
CA MET A 103 -5.82 2.23 -26.36
C MET A 103 -4.44 1.66 -26.01
N ILE A 104 -4.36 0.41 -25.56
CA ILE A 104 -3.11 -0.31 -25.30
C ILE A 104 -2.93 -1.35 -26.42
N SER A 105 -1.76 -1.33 -27.05
CA SER A 105 -1.39 -2.28 -28.11
C SER A 105 -0.31 -3.25 -27.63
N SER A 106 -0.18 -4.39 -28.32
CA SER A 106 0.90 -5.35 -28.09
C SER A 106 2.29 -4.70 -28.16
N LYS A 107 2.48 -3.78 -29.11
CA LYS A 107 3.73 -3.00 -29.26
C LYS A 107 4.08 -2.20 -28.00
N MET A 108 3.10 -1.63 -27.31
CA MET A 108 3.34 -0.90 -26.05
C MET A 108 3.75 -1.84 -24.91
N VAL A 109 3.11 -3.02 -24.81
CA VAL A 109 3.44 -4.02 -23.79
C VAL A 109 4.85 -4.58 -24.01
N ILE A 110 5.19 -4.91 -25.27
CA ILE A 110 6.53 -5.38 -25.65
C ILE A 110 7.57 -4.29 -25.35
N LEU A 111 7.32 -3.04 -25.74
CA LEU A 111 8.22 -1.93 -25.45
C LEU A 111 8.45 -1.77 -23.94
N PHE A 112 7.39 -1.85 -23.13
CA PHE A 112 7.51 -1.72 -21.68
C PHE A 112 8.32 -2.87 -21.09
N PHE A 113 8.09 -4.12 -21.55
CA PHE A 113 8.92 -5.26 -21.18
C PHE A 113 10.39 -5.06 -21.58
N SER A 114 10.67 -4.57 -22.78
CA SER A 114 12.03 -4.29 -23.24
C SER A 114 12.73 -3.25 -22.36
N MET A 115 12.04 -2.19 -21.93
CA MET A 115 12.59 -1.20 -21.00
C MET A 115 12.91 -1.80 -19.64
N ILE A 116 11.99 -2.61 -19.09
CA ILE A 116 12.16 -3.34 -17.83
C ILE A 116 13.36 -4.28 -17.94
N PHE A 117 13.43 -5.08 -19.00
CA PHE A 117 14.51 -6.02 -19.22
C PHE A 117 15.85 -5.29 -19.34
N PHE A 118 15.94 -4.27 -20.18
CA PHE A 118 17.17 -3.49 -20.35
C PHE A 118 17.64 -2.90 -19.02
N TRP A 119 16.77 -2.18 -18.31
CA TRP A 119 17.17 -1.51 -17.07
C TRP A 119 17.44 -2.50 -15.93
N TYR A 120 16.55 -3.46 -15.69
CA TYR A 120 16.69 -4.35 -14.53
C TYR A 120 17.64 -5.52 -14.76
N SER A 121 17.74 -6.05 -15.98
CA SER A 121 18.63 -7.19 -16.29
C SER A 121 20.02 -6.75 -16.75
N GLN A 122 20.14 -5.66 -17.51
CA GLN A 122 21.43 -5.29 -18.12
C GLN A 122 22.14 -4.16 -17.39
N VAL A 123 21.40 -3.25 -16.75
CA VAL A 123 22.01 -2.10 -16.04
C VAL A 123 22.15 -2.36 -14.54
N THR A 124 21.09 -2.84 -13.87
CA THR A 124 21.11 -2.99 -12.40
C THR A 124 21.30 -4.43 -11.89
N GLU A 125 20.95 -5.42 -12.71
CA GLU A 125 20.93 -6.88 -12.48
C GLU A 125 20.11 -7.39 -11.28
N THR A 126 20.31 -6.80 -10.10
CA THR A 126 19.73 -7.19 -8.81
C THR A 126 18.20 -7.23 -8.85
N ALA A 127 17.57 -6.22 -9.42
CA ALA A 127 16.11 -6.13 -9.49
C ALA A 127 15.51 -7.25 -10.35
N PHE A 128 16.18 -7.63 -11.45
CA PHE A 128 15.75 -8.72 -12.31
C PHE A 128 15.90 -10.06 -11.60
N ASN A 129 17.03 -10.31 -10.95
CA ASN A 129 17.27 -11.55 -10.18
C ASN A 129 16.25 -11.72 -9.04
N ILE A 130 15.92 -10.63 -8.33
CA ILE A 130 14.85 -10.64 -7.31
C ILE A 130 13.50 -11.00 -7.95
N GLY A 131 13.18 -10.42 -9.11
CA GLY A 131 11.95 -10.72 -9.84
C GLY A 131 11.84 -12.17 -10.29
N VAL A 132 12.91 -12.73 -10.87
CA VAL A 132 12.98 -14.13 -11.31
C VAL A 132 12.87 -15.08 -10.12
N SER A 133 13.65 -14.85 -9.06
CA SER A 133 13.59 -15.66 -7.84
C SER A 133 12.21 -15.64 -7.20
N PHE A 134 11.52 -14.49 -7.24
CA PHE A 134 10.15 -14.38 -6.74
C PHE A 134 9.16 -15.22 -7.55
N ILE A 135 9.23 -15.18 -8.88
CA ILE A 135 8.37 -16.01 -9.75
C ILE A 135 8.66 -17.49 -9.51
N GLU A 136 9.94 -17.87 -9.43
CA GLU A 136 10.37 -19.24 -9.16
C GLU A 136 9.81 -19.75 -7.82
N LYS A 137 9.96 -18.97 -6.75
CA LYS A 137 9.40 -19.30 -5.42
C LYS A 137 7.87 -19.41 -5.46
N THR A 138 7.20 -18.50 -6.16
CA THR A 138 5.73 -18.56 -6.31
C THR A 138 5.30 -19.84 -6.99
N LEU A 139 5.95 -20.23 -8.09
CA LEU A 139 5.63 -21.45 -8.84
C LEU A 139 5.92 -22.72 -8.05
N LYS A 140 7.07 -22.79 -7.37
CA LYS A 140 7.44 -23.93 -6.52
C LYS A 140 6.43 -24.16 -5.40
N ASN A 141 5.89 -23.09 -4.82
CA ASN A 141 4.97 -23.15 -3.70
C ASN A 141 3.48 -23.10 -4.10
N LEU A 142 3.14 -23.26 -5.37
CA LEU A 142 1.74 -23.33 -5.81
C LEU A 142 0.97 -24.50 -5.18
N HIS A 143 1.66 -25.58 -4.83
CA HIS A 143 1.04 -26.72 -4.14
C HIS A 143 0.56 -26.36 -2.71
N GLU A 144 1.14 -25.33 -2.10
CA GLU A 144 0.72 -24.81 -0.78
C GLU A 144 -0.48 -23.85 -0.87
N PHE A 145 -1.08 -23.65 -2.05
CA PHE A 145 -2.17 -22.70 -2.25
C PHE A 145 -3.39 -22.93 -1.33
N PHE A 146 -3.67 -24.19 -1.00
CA PHE A 146 -4.78 -24.57 -0.13
C PHE A 146 -4.41 -24.55 1.36
N ILE A 147 -3.13 -24.40 1.69
CA ILE A 147 -2.66 -24.22 3.07
C ILE A 147 -2.90 -22.77 3.45
N LEU A 148 -3.60 -22.53 4.56
CA LEU A 148 -3.95 -21.16 4.95
C LEU A 148 -2.70 -20.43 5.45
N GLU A 149 -1.87 -21.14 6.22
CA GLU A 149 -0.66 -20.66 6.90
C GLU A 149 0.41 -20.16 5.91
N SER A 150 0.41 -20.68 4.67
CA SER A 150 1.36 -20.28 3.61
C SER A 150 1.05 -18.89 3.02
N ARG A 151 -0.13 -18.32 3.33
CA ARG A 151 -0.60 -17.02 2.82
C ARG A 151 -0.03 -15.82 3.58
N GLY A 152 0.72 -16.06 4.67
CA GLY A 152 1.44 -15.04 5.43
C GLY A 152 0.56 -13.87 5.86
N THR A 153 0.90 -12.64 5.47
CA THR A 153 0.15 -11.42 5.84
C THR A 153 -1.27 -11.35 5.27
N GLY A 154 -1.66 -12.26 4.38
CA GLY A 154 -3.04 -12.35 3.89
C GLY A 154 -4.03 -12.73 5.00
N GLU A 155 -3.63 -13.57 5.96
CA GLU A 155 -4.49 -14.05 7.03
C GLU A 155 -4.84 -12.95 8.05
N THR A 156 -3.86 -12.12 8.42
CA THR A 156 -4.08 -10.99 9.33
C THR A 156 -5.03 -9.96 8.72
N LEU A 157 -5.00 -9.79 7.40
CA LEU A 157 -5.91 -8.92 6.66
C LEU A 157 -7.34 -9.48 6.61
N LEU A 158 -7.49 -10.81 6.63
CA LEU A 158 -8.77 -11.52 6.74
C LEU A 158 -9.32 -11.56 8.17
N GLY A 159 -8.58 -11.01 9.15
CA GLY A 159 -9.04 -10.87 10.52
C GLY A 159 -8.51 -11.92 11.49
N GLN A 160 -7.51 -12.71 11.10
CA GLN A 160 -6.82 -13.60 12.04
C GLN A 160 -6.23 -12.78 13.21
N GLY A 161 -6.50 -13.21 14.44
CA GLY A 161 -6.08 -12.51 15.66
C GLY A 161 -6.84 -11.21 15.96
N ILE A 162 -7.85 -10.81 15.16
CA ILE A 162 -8.57 -9.55 15.40
C ILE A 162 -9.36 -9.56 16.71
N MET A 163 -9.83 -10.74 17.12
CA MET A 163 -10.61 -10.90 18.35
C MET A 163 -9.79 -10.65 19.61
N GLU A 164 -8.48 -10.95 19.55
CA GLU A 164 -7.49 -10.74 20.60
C GLU A 164 -7.01 -9.27 20.66
N LYS A 165 -7.24 -8.49 19.60
CA LYS A 165 -6.86 -7.08 19.55
C LYS A 165 -7.86 -6.16 20.26
N GLY A 166 -7.35 -5.02 20.71
CA GLY A 166 -8.16 -3.97 21.35
C GLY A 166 -9.24 -3.40 20.43
N ILE A 167 -10.26 -2.78 21.03
CA ILE A 167 -11.42 -2.17 20.35
C ILE A 167 -11.04 -1.30 19.13
N PRO A 168 -10.03 -0.39 19.16
CA PRO A 168 -9.72 0.42 17.97
C PRO A 168 -9.31 -0.40 16.75
N HIS A 169 -8.65 -1.56 16.93
CA HIS A 169 -8.31 -2.45 15.82
C HIS A 169 -9.54 -3.07 15.18
N LYS A 170 -10.54 -3.44 15.99
CA LYS A 170 -11.82 -3.98 15.51
C LYS A 170 -12.59 -2.92 14.71
N ILE A 171 -12.58 -1.67 15.19
CA ILE A 171 -13.19 -0.53 14.47
C ILE A 171 -12.46 -0.28 13.14
N GLU A 172 -11.12 -0.21 13.15
CA GLU A 172 -10.31 -0.07 11.93
C GLU A 172 -10.61 -1.18 10.92
N PHE A 173 -10.68 -2.43 11.39
CA PHE A 173 -11.02 -3.58 10.57
C PHE A 173 -12.39 -3.43 9.89
N VAL A 174 -13.43 -3.08 10.65
CA VAL A 174 -14.79 -2.89 10.11
C VAL A 174 -14.80 -1.81 9.03
N PHE A 175 -14.24 -0.62 9.29
CA PHE A 175 -14.26 0.48 8.31
C PHE A 175 -13.39 0.21 7.08
N THR A 176 -12.28 -0.53 7.25
CA THR A 176 -11.45 -0.99 6.13
C THR A 176 -12.24 -1.95 5.23
N TRP A 177 -12.96 -2.91 5.81
CA TRP A 177 -13.80 -3.84 5.06
C TRP A 177 -15.03 -3.17 4.44
N LEU A 178 -15.62 -2.16 5.08
CA LEU A 178 -16.66 -1.34 4.46
C LEU A 178 -16.14 -0.58 3.24
N ALA A 179 -14.92 -0.04 3.30
CA ALA A 179 -14.30 0.60 2.14
C ALA A 179 -14.05 -0.40 1.00
N PHE A 180 -13.56 -1.61 1.30
CA PHE A 180 -13.43 -2.68 0.32
C PHE A 180 -14.78 -3.13 -0.25
N ALA A 181 -15.82 -3.23 0.58
CA ALA A 181 -17.16 -3.56 0.15
C ALA A 181 -17.71 -2.50 -0.81
N PHE A 182 -17.48 -1.21 -0.56
CA PHE A 182 -17.87 -0.14 -1.48
C PHE A 182 -17.16 -0.27 -2.83
N ILE A 183 -15.84 -0.49 -2.85
CA ILE A 183 -15.10 -0.76 -4.09
C ILE A 183 -15.68 -1.98 -4.82
N GLY A 184 -15.92 -3.08 -4.09
CA GLY A 184 -16.50 -4.31 -4.63
C GLY A 184 -17.88 -4.11 -5.24
N ILE A 185 -18.79 -3.40 -4.55
CA ILE A 185 -20.12 -3.03 -5.06
C ILE A 185 -19.98 -2.16 -6.31
N GLY A 186 -19.05 -1.20 -6.32
CA GLY A 186 -18.78 -0.36 -7.48
C GLY A 186 -18.31 -1.16 -8.70
N ILE A 187 -17.39 -2.10 -8.52
CA ILE A 187 -16.92 -3.01 -9.56
C ILE A 187 -18.02 -3.96 -10.03
N LEU A 188 -18.80 -4.54 -9.12
CA LEU A 188 -19.96 -5.38 -9.48
C LEU A 188 -21.01 -4.60 -10.25
N THR A 189 -21.24 -3.33 -9.89
CA THR A 189 -22.14 -2.43 -10.64
C THR A 189 -21.62 -2.24 -12.06
N LEU A 190 -20.32 -1.98 -12.21
CA LEU A 190 -19.65 -1.83 -13.49
C LEU A 190 -19.77 -3.10 -14.35
N ILE A 191 -19.56 -4.28 -13.76
CA ILE A 191 -19.69 -5.57 -14.46
C ILE A 191 -21.13 -5.83 -14.87
N ARG A 192 -22.10 -5.66 -13.97
CA ARG A 192 -23.53 -5.91 -14.27
C ARG A 192 -24.07 -4.98 -15.34
N ARG A 193 -23.62 -3.72 -15.33
CA ARG A 193 -24.08 -2.66 -16.23
C ARG A 193 -23.03 -2.31 -17.29
N TYR A 194 -22.14 -3.25 -17.64
CA TYR A 194 -21.01 -2.98 -18.52
C TYR A 194 -21.43 -2.41 -19.89
N LYS A 195 -22.55 -2.90 -20.45
CA LYS A 195 -23.13 -2.40 -21.71
C LYS A 195 -23.52 -0.93 -21.63
N GLU A 196 -24.04 -0.50 -20.49
CA GLU A 196 -24.54 0.86 -20.27
C GLU A 196 -23.41 1.82 -19.87
N MET A 197 -22.43 1.31 -19.12
CA MET A 197 -21.38 2.11 -18.50
C MET A 197 -20.12 2.19 -19.35
N SER A 198 -19.79 1.19 -20.18
CA SER A 198 -18.47 1.09 -20.83
C SER A 198 -18.52 0.95 -22.35
N PHE A 199 -19.62 0.46 -22.92
CA PHE A 199 -19.73 0.21 -24.36
C PHE A 199 -20.60 1.32 -25.02
N PRO A 200 -20.01 2.20 -25.85
CA PRO A 200 -20.74 3.30 -26.46
C PRO A 200 -21.77 2.85 -27.50
N GLU A 201 -21.46 1.78 -28.24
CA GLU A 201 -22.22 1.29 -29.40
C GLU A 201 -23.54 0.60 -29.03
N LEU A 202 -23.71 0.22 -27.76
CA LEU A 202 -24.96 -0.34 -27.25
C LEU A 202 -25.81 0.84 -26.75
N ILE A 203 -26.90 1.11 -27.47
CA ILE A 203 -27.88 2.17 -27.20
C ILE A 203 -28.60 1.86 -25.88
N PHE A 204 -27.96 2.19 -24.75
CA PHE A 204 -28.56 2.10 -23.43
C PHE A 204 -28.57 3.46 -22.75
N LYS A 205 -29.65 3.70 -21.99
CA LYS A 205 -29.85 4.89 -21.17
C LYS A 205 -28.69 5.00 -20.17
N LYS A 206 -27.94 6.10 -20.27
CA LYS A 206 -26.79 6.39 -19.41
C LYS A 206 -27.21 6.38 -17.94
N SER A 207 -26.41 5.77 -17.07
CA SER A 207 -26.67 5.81 -15.63
C SER A 207 -26.67 7.25 -15.12
N GLU A 208 -27.69 7.60 -14.35
CA GLU A 208 -27.96 8.97 -13.89
C GLU A 208 -26.80 9.59 -13.09
N PHE A 209 -26.02 8.76 -12.41
CA PHE A 209 -24.85 9.20 -11.63
C PHE A 209 -23.55 9.34 -12.44
N LEU A 210 -23.48 8.84 -13.67
CA LEU A 210 -22.28 8.97 -14.50
C LEU A 210 -22.31 10.28 -15.29
N LYS A 211 -21.21 11.03 -15.23
CA LYS A 211 -20.97 12.18 -16.11
C LYS A 211 -20.52 11.76 -17.50
N GLU A 212 -19.69 10.73 -17.61
CA GLU A 212 -19.26 10.15 -18.89
C GLU A 212 -19.26 8.61 -18.77
N LYS A 213 -19.47 7.91 -19.89
CA LYS A 213 -19.26 6.46 -19.95
C LYS A 213 -17.77 6.17 -19.76
N PHE A 214 -17.45 5.08 -19.08
CA PHE A 214 -16.08 4.57 -19.01
C PHE A 214 -15.62 4.11 -20.38
N GLU A 215 -14.36 4.34 -20.73
CA GLU A 215 -13.76 3.63 -21.84
C GLU A 215 -13.62 2.14 -21.49
N VAL A 216 -13.75 1.26 -22.49
CA VAL A 216 -13.48 -0.18 -22.34
C VAL A 216 -12.09 -0.42 -21.75
N THR A 217 -11.09 0.41 -22.10
CA THR A 217 -9.77 0.35 -21.49
C THR A 217 -9.78 0.71 -19.99
N TYR A 218 -10.59 1.68 -19.55
CA TYR A 218 -10.71 1.96 -18.11
C TYR A 218 -11.35 0.79 -17.37
N PHE A 219 -12.39 0.21 -17.97
CA PHE A 219 -13.06 -0.99 -17.47
C PHE A 219 -12.08 -2.16 -17.30
N THR A 220 -11.27 -2.47 -18.31
CA THR A 220 -10.31 -3.57 -18.23
C THR A 220 -9.16 -3.28 -17.27
N ILE A 221 -8.68 -2.04 -17.15
CA ILE A 221 -7.69 -1.67 -16.11
C ILE A 221 -8.29 -1.88 -14.71
N ALA A 222 -9.54 -1.46 -14.47
CA ALA A 222 -10.20 -1.63 -13.19
C ALA A 222 -10.34 -3.11 -12.81
N LEU A 223 -10.68 -3.97 -13.78
CA LEU A 223 -10.72 -5.43 -13.58
C LEU A 223 -9.32 -6.02 -13.36
N ALA A 224 -8.30 -5.57 -14.09
CA ALA A 224 -6.92 -6.01 -13.89
C ALA A 224 -6.42 -5.65 -12.48
N CYS A 225 -6.65 -4.41 -12.01
CA CYS A 225 -6.32 -3.99 -10.66
C CYS A 225 -7.05 -4.82 -9.60
N SER A 226 -8.36 -5.03 -9.77
CA SER A 226 -9.17 -5.81 -8.83
C SER A 226 -8.74 -7.29 -8.80
N GLY A 227 -8.50 -7.87 -9.97
CA GLY A 227 -8.02 -9.24 -10.11
C GLY A 227 -6.64 -9.44 -9.48
N LEU A 228 -5.70 -8.51 -9.70
CA LEU A 228 -4.38 -8.56 -9.08
C LEU A 228 -4.45 -8.48 -7.54
N LEU A 229 -5.34 -7.66 -6.98
CA LEU A 229 -5.56 -7.61 -5.53
C LEU A 229 -6.08 -8.95 -4.99
N VAL A 230 -7.06 -9.56 -5.66
CA VAL A 230 -7.58 -10.89 -5.28
C VAL A 230 -6.50 -11.96 -5.39
N VAL A 231 -5.68 -11.91 -6.45
CA VAL A 231 -4.57 -12.85 -6.67
C VAL A 231 -3.51 -12.69 -5.58
N MET A 232 -3.17 -11.47 -5.16
CA MET A 232 -2.20 -11.25 -4.08
C MET A 232 -2.67 -11.69 -2.71
N ILE A 233 -3.98 -11.64 -2.44
CA ILE A 233 -4.55 -12.15 -1.18
C ILE A 233 -4.65 -13.68 -1.23
N SER A 234 -4.97 -14.25 -2.40
CA SER A 234 -5.22 -15.68 -2.55
C SER A 234 -3.96 -16.52 -2.69
N LEU A 235 -2.92 -16.03 -3.40
CA LEU A 235 -1.71 -16.81 -3.67
C LEU A 235 -0.68 -16.69 -2.52
N PRO A 236 -0.07 -17.80 -2.10
CA PRO A 236 0.92 -17.79 -1.04
C PRO A 236 2.18 -17.04 -1.47
N TYR A 237 2.92 -16.49 -0.50
CA TYR A 237 4.16 -15.71 -0.69
C TYR A 237 4.07 -14.40 -1.50
N LEU A 238 3.00 -14.16 -2.28
CA LEU A 238 2.86 -12.93 -3.08
C LEU A 238 2.71 -11.69 -2.21
N ALA A 239 1.87 -11.76 -1.18
CA ALA A 239 1.62 -10.64 -0.27
C ALA A 239 2.89 -10.21 0.49
N VAL A 240 3.76 -11.17 0.84
CA VAL A 240 5.01 -10.94 1.57
C VAL A 240 6.10 -10.39 0.65
N GLY A 241 6.28 -10.95 -0.56
CA GLY A 241 7.39 -10.56 -1.44
C GLY A 241 7.21 -9.22 -2.15
N TYR A 242 5.98 -8.84 -2.53
CA TYR A 242 5.72 -7.58 -3.24
C TYR A 242 4.98 -6.52 -2.43
N ALA A 243 4.70 -6.82 -1.15
CA ALA A 243 3.96 -6.02 -0.18
C ALA A 243 2.60 -5.50 -0.72
N LEU A 244 1.52 -6.07 -0.18
CA LEU A 244 0.14 -5.82 -0.60
C LEU A 244 -0.24 -4.33 -0.57
N ASP A 245 0.34 -3.56 0.36
CA ASP A 245 0.18 -2.12 0.49
C ASP A 245 0.60 -1.34 -0.77
N ARG A 246 1.65 -1.79 -1.47
CA ARG A 246 2.14 -1.17 -2.71
C ARG A 246 1.18 -1.38 -3.87
N LEU A 247 0.74 -2.62 -4.09
CA LEU A 247 -0.24 -2.94 -5.12
C LEU A 247 -1.55 -2.19 -4.85
N TYR A 248 -2.00 -2.18 -3.59
CA TYR A 248 -3.20 -1.46 -3.20
C TYR A 248 -3.11 0.03 -3.50
N THR A 249 -1.99 0.69 -3.19
CA THR A 249 -1.80 2.12 -3.48
C THR A 249 -1.80 2.42 -4.99
N VAL A 250 -1.18 1.56 -5.81
CA VAL A 250 -1.26 1.69 -7.28
C VAL A 250 -2.70 1.50 -7.76
N ALA A 251 -3.36 0.43 -7.32
CA ALA A 251 -4.71 0.08 -7.71
C ALA A 251 -5.74 1.16 -7.32
N ILE A 252 -5.62 1.77 -6.13
CA ILE A 252 -6.57 2.77 -5.62
C ILE A 252 -6.60 4.06 -6.44
N THR A 253 -5.53 4.34 -7.19
CA THR A 253 -5.50 5.42 -8.21
C THR A 253 -6.64 5.26 -9.22
N ILE A 254 -6.98 4.02 -9.58
CA ILE A 254 -8.08 3.66 -10.48
C ILE A 254 -9.34 3.29 -9.68
N LEU A 255 -9.17 2.54 -8.59
CA LEU A 255 -10.28 1.94 -7.85
C LEU A 255 -11.04 2.93 -6.95
N SER A 256 -10.47 4.08 -6.62
CA SER A 256 -11.12 5.13 -5.82
C SER A 256 -12.44 5.63 -6.40
N VAL A 257 -12.60 5.62 -7.74
CA VAL A 257 -13.87 5.96 -8.38
C VAL A 257 -14.96 4.94 -8.04
N PHE A 258 -14.59 3.66 -7.92
CA PHE A 258 -15.54 2.59 -7.60
C PHE A 258 -15.94 2.57 -6.13
N PHE A 259 -15.12 3.09 -5.21
CA PHE A 259 -15.56 3.37 -3.83
C PHE A 259 -16.79 4.30 -3.83
N VAL A 260 -16.73 5.39 -4.60
CA VAL A 260 -17.83 6.35 -4.70
C VAL A 260 -19.04 5.76 -5.43
N ILE A 261 -18.82 5.05 -6.55
CA ILE A 261 -19.90 4.36 -7.27
C ILE A 261 -20.58 3.32 -6.35
N GLY A 262 -19.81 2.62 -5.52
CA GLY A 262 -20.35 1.67 -4.53
C GLY A 262 -21.29 2.33 -3.54
N GLY A 263 -20.89 3.46 -2.95
CA GLY A 263 -21.74 4.24 -2.05
C GLY A 263 -23.02 4.76 -2.74
N ILE A 264 -22.91 5.23 -3.98
CA ILE A 264 -24.07 5.65 -4.78
C ILE A 264 -25.01 4.47 -5.03
N THR A 265 -24.50 3.33 -5.52
CA THR A 265 -25.33 2.15 -5.79
C THR A 265 -26.00 1.64 -4.52
N LEU A 266 -25.29 1.62 -3.39
CA LEU A 266 -25.84 1.20 -2.11
C LEU A 266 -26.99 2.13 -1.66
N SER A 267 -26.81 3.44 -1.81
CA SER A 267 -27.84 4.44 -1.48
C SER A 267 -29.13 4.25 -2.28
N GLN A 268 -29.00 3.85 -3.56
CA GLN A 268 -30.13 3.58 -4.43
C GLN A 268 -30.88 2.30 -4.00
N ASN A 269 -30.15 1.22 -3.72
CA ASN A 269 -30.75 -0.08 -3.45
C ASN A 269 -31.37 -0.22 -2.06
N LEU A 270 -30.81 0.42 -1.03
CA LEU A 270 -31.33 0.32 0.34
C LEU A 270 -32.71 0.98 0.51
N PHE A 271 -33.02 2.01 -0.28
CA PHE A 271 -34.20 2.85 -0.06
C PHE A 271 -35.25 2.77 -1.16
N LEU A 272 -34.94 2.21 -2.33
CA LEU A 272 -35.95 1.85 -3.34
C LEU A 272 -36.89 0.72 -2.87
N LYS A 273 -36.52 -0.04 -1.83
CA LYS A 273 -37.41 -1.05 -1.22
C LYS A 273 -38.45 -0.46 -0.24
N ASN A 274 -38.21 0.73 0.31
CA ASN A 274 -39.06 1.32 1.37
C ASN A 274 -39.78 2.62 0.96
N GLY A 275 -39.44 3.23 -0.19
CA GLY A 275 -40.08 4.45 -0.69
C GLY A 275 -41.13 4.16 -1.76
N SER A 276 -42.36 4.62 -1.54
CA SER A 276 -43.42 4.56 -2.54
C SER A 276 -43.01 5.25 -3.84
N LEU A 277 -43.62 4.82 -4.94
CA LEU A 277 -43.48 5.32 -6.31
C LEU A 277 -43.66 6.85 -6.49
N SER A 278 -43.92 7.61 -5.42
CA SER A 278 -44.24 9.04 -5.43
C SER A 278 -43.02 9.98 -5.46
N GLU A 279 -41.81 9.55 -5.07
CA GLU A 279 -40.60 10.40 -5.05
C GLU A 279 -39.98 10.60 -6.46
N LYS A 280 -40.47 9.88 -7.48
CA LYS A 280 -39.94 9.91 -8.86
C LYS A 280 -40.46 11.06 -9.72
N GLN A 281 -41.54 11.75 -9.35
CA GLN A 281 -42.19 12.75 -10.21
C GLN A 281 -41.87 14.21 -9.89
N ASN A 282 -41.46 14.56 -8.66
CA ASN A 282 -41.15 15.95 -8.30
C ASN A 282 -39.75 16.07 -7.66
N GLY A 283 -38.73 16.39 -8.47
CA GLY A 283 -37.45 16.91 -7.97
C GLY A 283 -36.55 15.98 -7.12
N GLY A 284 -36.76 14.66 -7.13
CA GLY A 284 -36.08 13.68 -6.25
C GLY A 284 -34.55 13.50 -6.44
N GLY A 285 -33.94 14.14 -7.44
CA GLY A 285 -32.50 14.04 -7.71
C GLY A 285 -31.62 14.58 -6.57
N THR A 286 -32.06 15.65 -5.91
CA THR A 286 -31.29 16.29 -4.83
C THR A 286 -31.29 15.45 -3.55
N ALA A 287 -32.42 14.85 -3.18
CA ALA A 287 -32.52 14.02 -1.98
C ALA A 287 -31.68 12.73 -2.09
N LEU A 288 -31.70 12.07 -3.27
CA LEU A 288 -30.88 10.88 -3.51
C LEU A 288 -29.38 11.20 -3.50
N GLN A 289 -28.98 12.35 -4.03
CA GLN A 289 -27.59 12.81 -3.97
C GLN A 289 -27.14 13.09 -2.53
N VAL A 290 -27.96 13.78 -1.73
CA VAL A 290 -27.66 14.02 -0.31
C VAL A 290 -27.49 12.69 0.44
N ARG A 291 -28.38 11.71 0.21
CA ARG A 291 -28.27 10.37 0.80
C ARG A 291 -26.99 9.65 0.40
N ALA A 292 -26.60 9.71 -0.87
CA ALA A 292 -25.34 9.13 -1.34
C ALA A 292 -24.12 9.78 -0.65
N TYR A 293 -24.11 11.10 -0.50
CA TYR A 293 -23.07 11.81 0.25
C TYR A 293 -22.99 11.35 1.70
N LEU A 294 -24.14 11.25 2.39
CA LEU A 294 -24.17 10.80 3.78
C LEU A 294 -23.60 9.39 3.95
N ILE A 295 -23.99 8.44 3.09
CA ILE A 295 -23.49 7.06 3.14
C ILE A 295 -21.98 7.01 2.88
N ILE A 296 -21.49 7.76 1.90
CA ILE A 296 -20.05 7.83 1.60
C ILE A 296 -19.29 8.43 2.78
N LEU A 297 -19.76 9.56 3.33
CA LEU A 297 -19.11 10.24 4.45
C LEU A 297 -19.12 9.42 5.74
N LEU A 298 -20.20 8.66 5.98
CA LEU A 298 -20.31 7.77 7.14
C LEU A 298 -19.26 6.65 7.14
N VAL A 299 -18.77 6.24 5.97
CA VAL A 299 -17.64 5.29 5.86
C VAL A 299 -16.31 6.04 5.81
N LEU A 300 -16.24 7.12 5.04
CA LEU A 300 -14.99 7.84 4.74
C LEU A 300 -14.40 8.55 5.97
N ILE A 301 -15.23 9.18 6.81
CA ILE A 301 -14.77 9.92 7.98
C ILE A 301 -14.22 8.97 9.07
N PRO A 302 -14.94 7.92 9.49
CA PRO A 302 -14.37 7.00 10.49
C PRO A 302 -13.16 6.23 9.94
N TYR A 303 -13.16 5.89 8.64
CA TYR A 303 -11.99 5.30 8.00
C TYR A 303 -10.77 6.23 8.12
N PHE A 304 -10.92 7.53 7.85
CA PHE A 304 -9.87 8.52 8.06
C PHE A 304 -9.39 8.59 9.52
N PHE A 305 -10.30 8.54 10.48
CA PHE A 305 -9.94 8.58 11.91
C PHE A 305 -9.14 7.34 12.32
N CYS A 306 -9.47 6.17 11.76
CA CYS A 306 -8.70 4.95 11.98
C CYS A 306 -7.30 5.05 11.36
N VAL A 307 -7.22 5.47 10.10
CA VAL A 307 -5.95 5.57 9.35
C VAL A 307 -4.99 6.60 9.97
N THR A 308 -5.51 7.74 10.44
CA THR A 308 -4.72 8.76 11.17
C THR A 308 -4.47 8.42 12.63
N GLY A 309 -5.08 7.34 13.13
CA GLY A 309 -5.09 6.89 14.53
C GLY A 309 -5.72 7.84 15.54
N VAL A 310 -6.56 8.78 15.10
CA VAL A 310 -7.47 9.52 15.99
C VAL A 310 -8.35 8.56 16.78
N THR A 311 -8.89 7.51 16.12
CA THR A 311 -9.69 6.47 16.80
C THR A 311 -8.90 5.77 17.91
N TYR A 312 -7.61 5.51 17.66
CA TYR A 312 -6.72 4.89 18.63
C TYR A 312 -6.48 5.82 19.82
N GLN A 313 -6.22 7.11 19.56
CA GLN A 313 -6.03 8.11 20.60
C GLN A 313 -7.27 8.27 21.50
N MET A 314 -8.45 8.37 20.88
CA MET A 314 -9.71 8.53 21.61
C MET A 314 -10.00 7.35 22.56
N LEU A 315 -9.50 6.16 22.21
CA LEU A 315 -9.66 4.94 23.01
C LEU A 315 -8.45 4.64 23.90
N GLY A 316 -7.52 5.60 24.06
CA GLY A 316 -6.37 5.47 24.97
C GLY A 316 -5.25 4.57 24.46
N TYR A 317 -5.20 4.27 23.15
CA TYR A 317 -4.13 3.49 22.54
C TYR A 317 -3.14 4.44 21.82
N PRO A 318 -1.96 4.72 22.40
CA PRO A 318 -1.00 5.66 21.84
C PRO A 318 -0.20 5.01 20.69
N ARG A 319 -0.86 4.70 19.58
CA ARG A 319 -0.24 3.99 18.45
C ARG A 319 0.53 4.92 17.52
N GLN A 320 -0.01 6.10 17.21
CA GLN A 320 0.53 6.97 16.16
C GLN A 320 1.57 7.92 16.71
N ILE A 321 2.75 7.93 16.06
CA ILE A 321 3.86 8.84 16.39
C ILE A 321 3.49 10.31 16.22
N THR A 322 2.60 10.65 15.29
CA THR A 322 2.18 12.04 15.03
C THR A 322 1.29 12.62 16.14
N LEU A 323 0.69 11.76 16.97
CA LEU A 323 -0.24 12.15 18.03
C LEU A 323 0.32 11.87 19.43
N ASN A 324 1.40 11.10 19.55
CA ASN A 324 1.91 10.60 20.82
C ASN A 324 3.44 10.63 20.90
N SER A 325 3.94 10.83 22.12
CA SER A 325 5.36 10.71 22.48
C SER A 325 5.67 9.39 23.19
N LYS A 326 4.88 8.34 22.92
CA LYS A 326 5.01 6.99 23.49
C LYS A 326 4.28 5.98 22.61
N GLY A 327 4.63 4.70 22.74
CA GLY A 327 3.96 3.57 22.10
C GLY A 327 4.66 3.08 20.85
N GLU A 328 4.16 2.00 20.25
CA GLU A 328 4.86 1.18 19.24
C GLU A 328 5.54 2.01 18.13
N GLN A 329 4.79 2.84 17.39
CA GLN A 329 5.41 3.63 16.31
C GLN A 329 6.36 4.71 16.81
N TYR A 330 6.14 5.27 18.00
CA TYR A 330 7.08 6.23 18.58
C TYR A 330 8.39 5.52 18.90
N ASP A 331 8.30 4.35 19.53
CA ASP A 331 9.45 3.56 19.94
C ASP A 331 10.26 3.05 18.72
N GLU A 332 9.61 2.79 17.59
CA GLU A 332 10.25 2.38 16.33
C GLU A 332 10.84 3.56 15.55
N LEU A 333 10.05 4.63 15.36
CA LEU A 333 10.36 5.66 14.35
C LEU A 333 10.99 6.92 14.95
N TYR A 334 10.75 7.23 16.23
CA TYR A 334 11.34 8.41 16.85
C TYR A 334 12.80 8.17 17.19
N THR A 335 13.65 9.15 16.95
CA THR A 335 15.08 9.09 17.28
C THR A 335 15.38 10.17 18.31
N HIS A 336 15.76 9.76 19.52
CA HIS A 336 16.17 10.67 20.57
C HIS A 336 17.60 11.18 20.33
N ASP A 337 17.88 12.39 20.79
CA ASP A 337 19.21 13.00 20.69
C ASP A 337 20.28 12.17 21.41
N GLN A 338 19.94 11.59 22.56
CA GLN A 338 20.80 10.70 23.35
C GLN A 338 21.25 9.48 22.54
N GLU A 339 20.35 8.92 21.75
CA GLU A 339 20.62 7.77 20.86
C GLU A 339 21.46 8.21 19.65
N SER A 340 21.16 9.37 19.06
CA SER A 340 21.96 9.94 17.97
C SER A 340 23.40 10.21 18.41
N CYS A 341 23.59 10.80 19.60
CA CYS A 341 24.91 11.05 20.19
C CYS A 341 25.67 9.76 20.46
N ALA A 342 25.03 8.76 21.06
CA ALA A 342 25.63 7.46 21.30
C ALA A 342 26.04 6.75 19.99
N ALA A 343 25.17 6.78 18.97
CA ALA A 343 25.46 6.22 17.65
C ALA A 343 26.64 6.92 16.96
N LYS A 344 26.68 8.27 17.02
CA LYS A 344 27.80 9.07 16.48
C LYS A 344 29.11 8.79 17.21
N TRP A 345 29.06 8.68 18.55
CA TRP A 345 30.21 8.31 19.36
C TRP A 345 30.71 6.93 18.95
N LEU A 346 29.83 5.93 18.85
CA LEU A 346 30.23 4.59 18.42
C LEU A 346 30.82 4.58 17.01
N GLY A 347 30.27 5.38 16.09
CA GLY A 347 30.84 5.57 14.74
C GLY A 347 32.26 6.14 14.74
N GLY A 348 32.58 7.04 15.67
CA GLY A 348 33.90 7.67 15.80
C GLY A 348 34.94 6.84 16.56
N TYR A 349 34.51 6.05 17.55
CA TYR A 349 35.42 5.39 18.52
C TYR A 349 35.44 3.86 18.43
N ALA A 350 34.47 3.21 17.77
CA ALA A 350 34.45 1.75 17.70
C ALA A 350 35.58 1.18 16.83
N LYS A 351 36.22 0.12 17.31
CA LYS A 351 37.23 -0.64 16.55
C LYS A 351 36.65 -1.13 15.21
N LYS A 352 37.33 -0.86 14.09
CA LYS A 352 36.81 -1.06 12.71
C LYS A 352 36.33 -2.48 12.36
N ARG A 353 36.78 -3.52 13.05
CA ARG A 353 36.45 -4.94 12.78
C ARG A 353 35.54 -5.60 13.82
N GLN A 354 35.16 -4.86 14.85
CA GLN A 354 34.31 -5.39 15.92
C GLN A 354 32.83 -5.28 15.52
N THR A 355 32.09 -6.35 15.85
CA THR A 355 30.65 -6.43 15.69
C THR A 355 29.96 -5.52 16.70
N ILE A 356 28.82 -4.96 16.30
CA ILE A 356 27.98 -4.14 17.15
C ILE A 356 26.61 -4.81 17.21
N CYS A 357 26.28 -5.35 18.37
CA CYS A 357 24.96 -5.88 18.67
C CYS A 357 24.01 -4.74 19.02
N ALA A 358 22.86 -4.72 18.36
CA ALA A 358 21.78 -3.78 18.64
C ALA A 358 20.46 -4.52 18.51
N ASP A 359 19.39 -3.95 19.05
CA ASP A 359 18.04 -4.44 18.75
C ASP A 359 17.65 -4.05 17.31
N PHE A 360 16.55 -4.61 16.80
CA PHE A 360 16.16 -4.50 15.39
C PHE A 360 15.91 -3.05 14.92
N GLU A 361 15.54 -2.17 15.86
CA GLU A 361 15.36 -0.73 15.61
C GLU A 361 16.64 0.11 15.84
N GLY A 362 17.78 -0.56 16.00
CA GLY A 362 19.12 0.03 16.08
C GLY A 362 19.62 0.70 14.78
N ARG A 363 18.79 0.87 13.75
CA ARG A 363 19.14 1.47 12.44
C ARG A 363 19.72 2.89 12.50
N ARG A 364 19.61 3.52 13.66
CA ARG A 364 20.26 4.80 14.00
C ARG A 364 21.78 4.70 13.94
N LEU A 365 22.34 3.51 14.16
CA LEU A 365 23.76 3.22 13.96
C LEU A 365 24.19 3.41 12.50
N GLU A 366 23.35 3.01 11.54
CA GLU A 366 23.61 3.20 10.12
C GLU A 366 23.46 4.68 9.74
N SER A 367 22.33 5.28 10.10
CA SER A 367 21.99 6.64 9.66
C SER A 367 22.78 7.75 10.39
N GLN A 368 22.88 7.68 11.71
CA GLN A 368 23.55 8.68 12.55
C GLN A 368 25.02 8.33 12.79
N GLY A 369 25.30 7.07 13.10
CA GLY A 369 26.65 6.58 13.36
C GLY A 369 27.50 6.34 12.11
N ARG A 370 26.88 6.31 10.92
CA ARG A 370 27.55 5.97 9.64
C ARG A 370 28.28 4.62 9.69
N ILE A 371 27.73 3.69 10.47
CA ILE A 371 28.29 2.35 10.65
C ILE A 371 27.75 1.45 9.54
N SER A 372 28.64 0.73 8.85
CA SER A 372 28.24 -0.23 7.83
C SER A 372 27.32 -1.30 8.42
N ILE A 373 26.21 -1.59 7.73
CA ILE A 373 25.25 -2.61 8.15
C ILE A 373 25.89 -3.99 8.35
N SER A 374 26.96 -4.30 7.61
CA SER A 374 27.72 -5.55 7.75
C SER A 374 28.40 -5.72 9.11
N ARG A 375 28.53 -4.65 9.89
CA ARG A 375 29.10 -4.67 11.24
C ARG A 375 28.04 -4.76 12.34
N ILE A 376 26.77 -4.62 11.99
CA ILE A 376 25.69 -4.55 12.96
C ILE A 376 24.97 -5.89 12.98
N ASN A 377 24.91 -6.51 14.16
CA ASN A 377 24.14 -7.72 14.37
C ASN A 377 22.81 -7.36 15.03
N TYR A 378 21.72 -7.45 14.26
CA TYR A 378 20.35 -7.23 14.76
C TYR A 378 19.67 -8.53 15.24
N TYR A 379 20.33 -9.68 15.08
CA TYR A 379 19.74 -11.01 15.26
C TYR A 379 20.38 -11.80 16.41
N TRP A 380 21.09 -11.11 17.31
CA TRP A 380 21.79 -11.74 18.42
C TRP A 380 20.87 -12.13 19.59
N LEU A 381 19.71 -11.48 19.72
CA LEU A 381 18.79 -11.67 20.86
C LEU A 381 18.32 -13.12 21.06
N PRO A 382 17.99 -13.92 20.02
CA PRO A 382 17.61 -15.31 20.22
C PRO A 382 18.74 -16.22 20.73
N ASN A 383 20.01 -15.85 20.51
CA ASN A 383 21.19 -16.65 20.88
C ASN A 383 22.26 -15.75 21.52
N PRO A 384 22.08 -15.34 22.79
CA PRO A 384 22.90 -14.32 23.44
C PRO A 384 24.28 -14.80 23.92
N GLU A 385 24.55 -16.12 23.93
CA GLU A 385 25.69 -16.75 24.61
C GLU A 385 27.10 -16.41 24.04
N SER A 386 27.22 -15.52 23.05
CA SER A 386 28.54 -15.16 22.48
C SER A 386 28.59 -13.78 21.82
N VAL A 387 28.24 -12.73 22.57
CA VAL A 387 28.39 -11.36 22.07
C VAL A 387 29.85 -10.89 22.17
N ASP A 388 30.66 -11.24 21.18
CA ASP A 388 32.00 -10.63 20.97
C ASP A 388 31.86 -9.30 20.22
N GLY A 389 32.17 -8.20 20.91
CA GLY A 389 32.03 -6.84 20.40
C GLY A 389 31.19 -5.91 21.28
N TYR A 390 30.67 -4.85 20.66
CA TYR A 390 29.93 -3.79 21.34
C TYR A 390 28.44 -4.13 21.46
N ILE A 391 27.79 -3.69 22.53
CA ILE A 391 26.33 -3.71 22.66
C ILE A 391 25.84 -2.27 22.71
N TYR A 392 25.03 -1.88 21.74
CA TYR A 392 24.40 -0.58 21.66
C TYR A 392 22.97 -0.66 22.21
N LEU A 393 22.72 0.07 23.30
CA LEU A 393 21.41 0.19 23.93
C LEU A 393 20.81 1.54 23.61
N ARG A 394 19.64 1.52 22.98
CA ARG A 394 18.88 2.72 22.63
C ARG A 394 17.92 3.12 23.77
N TYR A 395 17.24 4.25 23.62
CA TYR A 395 16.26 4.81 24.57
C TYR A 395 15.32 3.76 25.13
N GLN A 396 14.69 2.99 24.25
CA GLN A 396 13.73 1.99 24.66
C GLN A 396 14.34 0.85 25.48
N ASN A 397 15.59 0.46 25.17
CA ASN A 397 16.25 -0.60 25.93
C ASN A 397 16.56 -0.13 27.35
N VAL A 398 17.03 1.11 27.49
CA VAL A 398 17.42 1.68 28.79
C VAL A 398 16.22 2.10 29.63
N VAL A 399 15.24 2.79 29.04
CA VAL A 399 14.11 3.39 29.75
C VAL A 399 12.99 2.38 30.00
N SER A 400 12.67 1.57 28.99
CA SER A 400 11.57 0.60 29.07
C SER A 400 12.04 -0.81 29.43
N GLY A 401 13.36 -1.07 29.47
CA GLY A 401 13.92 -2.36 29.83
C GLY A 401 13.60 -3.47 28.83
N LYS A 402 13.41 -3.13 27.54
CA LYS A 402 12.95 -4.07 26.50
C LYS A 402 13.78 -3.98 25.24
N PHE A 403 14.02 -5.13 24.62
CA PHE A 403 14.59 -5.25 23.28
C PHE A 403 13.50 -5.55 22.25
N LEU A 404 13.58 -4.90 21.09
CA LEU A 404 12.79 -5.26 19.92
C LEU A 404 13.61 -6.18 19.03
N GLY A 405 13.19 -7.42 18.90
CA GLY A 405 13.75 -8.41 18.00
C GLY A 405 13.15 -8.37 16.59
N TYR A 406 13.53 -9.37 15.81
CA TYR A 406 12.99 -9.54 14.46
C TYR A 406 11.50 -9.91 14.52
N ARG A 407 10.69 -9.45 13.55
CA ARG A 407 9.23 -9.71 13.48
C ARG A 407 8.42 -9.24 14.70
N ASN A 408 8.82 -8.13 15.32
CA ASN A 408 8.14 -7.54 16.48
C ASN A 408 8.16 -8.44 17.73
N GLU A 409 9.13 -9.34 17.83
CA GLU A 409 9.41 -10.06 19.07
C GLU A 409 9.90 -9.07 20.13
N VAL A 410 9.40 -9.19 21.36
CA VAL A 410 9.79 -8.30 22.46
C VAL A 410 10.45 -9.15 23.53
N TYR A 411 11.68 -8.80 23.88
CA TYR A 411 12.43 -9.48 24.95
C TYR A 411 12.64 -8.54 26.13
N ASN A 412 12.59 -9.08 27.35
CA ASN A 412 12.91 -8.27 28.53
C ASN A 412 14.43 -8.21 28.70
N MET A 413 14.94 -7.03 29.02
CA MET A 413 16.37 -6.83 29.22
C MET A 413 16.91 -7.63 30.42
N THR A 414 16.05 -7.95 31.38
CA THR A 414 16.37 -8.83 32.53
C THR A 414 16.85 -10.21 32.11
N ASP A 415 16.38 -10.70 30.97
CA ASP A 415 16.69 -12.04 30.48
C ASP A 415 18.13 -12.12 29.91
N PHE A 416 18.82 -10.98 29.81
CA PHE A 416 20.17 -10.85 29.26
C PHE A 416 21.19 -10.31 30.28
N GLN A 417 20.88 -10.34 31.58
CA GLN A 417 21.78 -9.77 32.60
C GLN A 417 23.19 -10.35 32.55
N ASP A 418 23.32 -11.66 32.34
CA ASP A 418 24.61 -12.34 32.28
C ASP A 418 25.51 -11.75 31.17
N VAL A 419 24.93 -11.43 30.01
CA VAL A 419 25.64 -10.80 28.89
C VAL A 419 26.23 -9.43 29.28
N PHE A 420 25.53 -8.68 30.14
CA PHE A 420 26.00 -7.38 30.60
C PHE A 420 27.03 -7.49 31.73
N THR A 421 26.98 -8.54 32.55
CA THR A 421 27.94 -8.71 33.66
C THR A 421 29.38 -8.94 33.19
N GLU A 422 29.55 -9.52 31.99
CA GLU A 422 30.86 -9.75 31.38
C GLU A 422 31.41 -8.53 30.63
N LYS A 423 30.66 -7.42 30.57
CA LYS A 423 30.94 -6.27 29.71
C LYS A 423 31.13 -4.99 30.52
N ASN A 424 32.00 -4.11 30.05
CA ASN A 424 32.19 -2.80 30.67
C ASN A 424 31.34 -1.74 29.97
N GLY A 425 30.63 -0.91 30.75
CA GLY A 425 29.96 0.28 30.23
C GLY A 425 31.00 1.35 29.86
N ILE A 426 31.05 1.72 28.58
CA ILE A 426 32.06 2.66 28.05
C ILE A 426 31.46 3.99 27.59
N TYR A 427 30.14 4.09 27.51
CA TYR A 427 29.41 5.32 27.20
C TYR A 427 28.03 5.27 27.86
N ASP A 428 27.60 6.40 28.42
CA ASP A 428 26.27 6.59 28.99
C ASP A 428 25.81 8.04 28.78
N SER A 429 24.70 8.23 28.05
CA SER A 429 24.04 9.53 27.86
C SER A 429 22.76 9.66 28.70
N GLY A 430 22.60 8.83 29.74
CA GLY A 430 21.44 8.75 30.61
C GLY A 430 20.31 7.90 30.04
N CYS A 431 20.07 7.99 28.72
CA CYS A 431 19.01 7.23 28.04
C CYS A 431 19.54 6.36 26.89
N SER A 432 20.85 6.33 26.64
CA SER A 432 21.45 5.38 25.71
C SER A 432 22.82 4.98 26.25
N LYS A 433 23.16 3.69 26.12
CA LYS A 433 24.36 3.11 26.72
C LYS A 433 25.10 2.25 25.72
N ILE A 434 26.41 2.14 25.91
CA ILE A 434 27.27 1.25 25.12
C ILE A 434 28.11 0.42 26.05
N TYR A 435 28.13 -0.89 25.79
CA TYR A 435 28.96 -1.87 26.48
C TYR A 435 29.98 -2.47 25.50
N TYR A 436 31.14 -2.88 26.00
CA TYR A 436 32.19 -3.58 25.23
C TYR A 436 32.82 -4.72 26.02
#